data_AF-A0A1Q5N2G0-F1
#
_entry.id   AF-A0A1Q5N2G0-F1
#
_cell.length_a   1.000
_cell.length_b   1.000
_cell.length_c   1.000
_cell.angle_alpha   90.00
_cell.angle_beta   90.00
_cell.angle_gamma   90.00
#
_symmetry.space_group_name_H-M   'P 1'
#
loop_
_entity.id
_entity.type
_entity.pdbx_description
1 polymer ?
#
loop_
_entity_poly.entity_id
_entity_poly.type
_entity_poly.pdbx_seq_one_letter_code
_entity_poly.pdbx_strand_id
1 'polypeptide(L)'
;MGPVEFIVLAFPEEQLRVPAVEAVMGLRKSGVVRLIDGLVATRTAAGDVLAAEFDEFVELRGLLTGRDVARVIGAEDVHEAAGLLERGNCALLLVVEHVWAEDAAIAVRAAGGRIAGSVRIPPDRFPADPRVGAA
;
A
#
# COMPACT_ATOMS: atom_id res chain seq x y z
N MET A 1 -6.83 -0.72 -16.56
CA MET A 1 -6.58 -0.58 -15.11
C MET A 1 -7.45 -1.55 -14.32
N GLY A 2 -6.79 -2.33 -13.46
CA GLY A 2 -7.42 -3.15 -12.42
C GLY A 2 -7.93 -2.31 -11.24
N PRO A 3 -8.46 -2.96 -10.19
CA PRO A 3 -8.79 -2.31 -8.93
C PRO A 3 -7.56 -1.63 -8.30
N VAL A 4 -7.77 -0.47 -7.67
CA VAL A 4 -6.75 0.26 -6.92
C VAL A 4 -7.06 0.19 -5.43
N GLU A 5 -6.03 0.06 -4.61
CA GLU A 5 -6.14 -0.05 -3.15
C GLU A 5 -5.14 0.89 -2.46
N PHE A 6 -5.61 1.57 -1.41
CA PHE A 6 -4.77 2.31 -0.46
C PHE A 6 -4.42 1.39 0.72
N ILE A 7 -3.13 1.24 1.00
CA ILE A 7 -2.63 0.33 2.03
C ILE A 7 -1.73 1.11 2.98
N VAL A 8 -1.98 0.99 4.29
CA VAL A 8 -1.14 1.52 5.36
C VAL A 8 -0.41 0.36 6.03
N LEU A 9 0.92 0.35 5.94
CA LEU A 9 1.78 -0.63 6.60
C LEU A 9 2.49 0.05 7.77
N ALA A 10 2.02 -0.20 8.99
CA ALA A 10 2.56 0.41 10.20
C ALA A 10 3.79 -0.33 10.73
N PHE A 11 4.75 0.44 11.24
CA PHE A 11 5.95 -0.04 11.89
C PHE A 11 6.09 0.64 13.26
N PRO A 12 6.44 -0.10 14.31
CA PRO A 12 6.83 0.53 15.56
C PRO A 12 8.15 1.28 15.39
N GLU A 13 8.33 2.33 16.18
CA GLU A 13 9.45 3.27 16.12
C GLU A 13 9.43 4.14 14.86
N GLU A 14 10.13 5.27 14.89
CA GLU A 14 10.24 6.21 13.76
C GLU A 14 11.24 5.71 12.70
N GLN A 15 11.34 4.38 12.52
CA GLN A 15 12.33 3.77 11.64
C GLN A 15 11.71 2.73 10.71
N LEU A 16 11.87 2.97 9.41
CA LEU A 16 11.50 2.00 8.39
C LEU A 16 12.32 0.72 8.53
N ARG A 17 11.64 -0.42 8.37
CA ARG A 17 12.30 -1.73 8.36
C ARG A 17 12.70 -2.10 6.94
N VAL A 18 14.01 -2.11 6.67
CA VAL A 18 14.58 -2.44 5.35
C VAL A 18 13.99 -3.74 4.75
N PRO A 19 13.83 -4.86 5.49
CA PRO A 19 13.22 -6.06 4.91
C PRO A 19 11.75 -5.87 4.45
N ALA A 20 10.98 -5.02 5.15
CA ALA A 20 9.61 -4.73 4.75
C ALA A 20 9.57 -3.84 3.51
N VAL A 21 10.48 -2.87 3.43
CA VAL A 21 10.71 -2.05 2.23
C VAL A 21 11.08 -2.93 1.04
N GLU A 22 12.01 -3.86 1.20
CA GLU A 22 12.41 -4.83 0.17
C GLU A 22 11.26 -5.74 -0.27
N ALA A 23 10.39 -6.15 0.66
CA ALA A 23 9.21 -6.94 0.32
C ALA A 23 8.22 -6.15 -0.57
N VAL A 24 7.99 -4.88 -0.26
CA VAL A 24 7.19 -3.98 -1.10
C VAL A 24 7.85 -3.80 -2.48
N MET A 25 9.18 -3.71 -2.55
CA MET A 25 9.93 -3.71 -3.82
C MET A 25 9.74 -5.00 -4.62
N GLY A 26 9.60 -6.14 -3.94
CA GLY A 26 9.31 -7.44 -4.55
C GLY A 26 7.97 -7.49 -5.28
N LEU A 27 6.94 -6.80 -4.77
CA LEU A 27 5.61 -6.75 -5.39
C LEU A 27 5.68 -6.20 -6.81
N ARG A 28 6.43 -5.12 -7.02
CA ARG A 28 6.64 -4.51 -8.34
C ARG A 28 7.31 -5.48 -9.33
N LYS A 29 8.31 -6.24 -8.89
CA LYS A 29 9.06 -7.16 -9.76
C LYS A 29 8.21 -8.32 -10.27
N SER A 30 7.21 -8.75 -9.49
CA SER A 30 6.33 -9.85 -9.87
C SER A 30 5.39 -9.52 -11.03
N GLY A 31 5.13 -8.23 -11.29
CA GLY A 31 4.13 -7.78 -12.28
C GLY A 31 2.67 -8.00 -11.86
N VAL A 32 2.42 -8.60 -10.69
CA VAL A 32 1.07 -8.87 -10.15
C VAL A 32 0.42 -7.59 -9.61
N VAL A 33 1.25 -6.66 -9.12
CA VAL A 33 0.85 -5.39 -8.53
C VAL A 33 1.71 -4.28 -9.13
N ARG A 34 1.11 -3.12 -9.39
CA ARG A 34 1.81 -1.89 -9.81
C ARG A 34 1.67 -0.83 -8.72
N LEU A 35 2.79 -0.27 -8.29
CA LEU A 35 2.79 0.85 -7.34
C LEU A 35 2.52 2.15 -8.10
N ILE A 36 1.48 2.88 -7.68
CA ILE A 36 1.03 4.15 -8.29
C ILE A 36 1.63 5.34 -7.52
N ASP A 37 1.54 5.29 -6.19
CA ASP A 37 1.96 6.37 -5.29
C ASP A 37 2.47 5.80 -3.96
N GLY A 38 3.31 6.54 -3.24
CA GLY A 38 3.96 6.08 -2.03
C GLY A 38 4.52 7.19 -1.15
N LEU A 39 4.09 7.23 0.12
CA LEU A 39 4.56 8.16 1.15
C LEU A 39 4.99 7.42 2.42
N VAL A 40 5.94 8.00 3.14
CA VAL A 40 6.23 7.62 4.52
C VAL A 40 5.53 8.62 5.43
N ALA A 41 4.69 8.15 6.34
CA ALA A 41 4.12 8.99 7.39
C ALA A 41 4.71 8.60 8.74
N THR A 42 5.06 9.59 9.55
CA THR A 42 5.53 9.41 10.92
C THR A 42 4.64 10.17 11.87
N ARG A 43 4.15 9.48 12.90
CA ARG A 43 3.52 10.13 14.04
C ARG A 43 4.56 10.23 15.14
N THR A 44 5.07 11.43 15.36
CA THR A 44 6.18 11.65 16.30
C THR A 44 5.78 11.33 17.74
N ALA A 45 6.77 11.21 18.64
CA ALA A 45 6.52 11.09 20.07
C ALA A 45 5.68 12.26 20.65
N ALA A 46 5.82 13.47 20.08
CA ALA A 46 5.01 14.64 20.46
C ALA A 46 3.56 14.56 19.93
N GLY A 47 3.31 13.69 18.97
CA GLY A 47 2.03 13.51 18.30
C GLY A 47 1.88 14.30 17.00
N ASP A 48 2.93 15.02 16.58
CA ASP A 48 2.98 15.69 15.28
C ASP A 48 3.01 14.68 14.13
N VAL A 49 2.44 15.06 13.00
CA VAL A 49 2.42 14.24 11.78
C VAL A 49 3.44 14.80 10.79
N LEU A 50 4.38 13.94 10.39
CA LEU A 50 5.36 14.23 9.35
C LEU A 50 5.09 13.29 8.17
N ALA A 51 5.32 13.77 6.95
CA ALA A 51 5.28 12.95 5.75
C ALA A 51 6.46 13.27 4.84
N ALA A 52 6.97 12.25 4.17
CA ALA A 52 8.06 12.36 3.21
C ALA A 52 7.83 11.44 2.03
N GLU A 53 8.19 11.91 0.84
CA GLU A 53 8.07 11.19 -0.42
C GLU A 53 9.06 10.03 -0.47
N PHE A 54 8.70 8.95 -1.18
CA PHE A 54 9.58 7.79 -1.33
C PHE A 54 10.92 8.15 -1.99
N ASP A 55 10.99 9.18 -2.83
CA ASP A 55 12.22 9.62 -3.46
C ASP A 55 13.21 10.35 -2.51
N GLU A 56 12.72 10.79 -1.34
CA GLU A 56 13.53 11.36 -0.27
C GLU A 56 14.34 10.28 0.48
N PHE A 57 13.91 9.03 0.45
CA PHE A 57 14.60 7.90 1.09
C PHE A 57 15.44 7.12 0.09
N VAL A 58 16.73 6.94 0.39
CA VAL A 58 17.67 6.23 -0.49
C VAL A 58 17.20 4.81 -0.79
N GLU A 59 16.61 4.15 0.20
CA GLU A 59 16.11 2.77 0.15
C GLU A 59 14.85 2.62 -0.71
N LEU A 60 14.09 3.69 -0.89
CA LEU A 60 12.81 3.70 -1.62
C LEU A 60 12.92 4.32 -3.02
N ARG A 61 14.07 4.91 -3.36
CA ARG A 61 14.31 5.51 -4.67
C ARG A 61 14.10 4.52 -5.81
N GLY A 62 13.35 4.95 -6.83
CA GLY A 62 13.07 4.16 -8.02
C GLY A 62 11.98 3.09 -7.85
N LEU A 63 11.25 3.10 -6.72
CA LEU A 63 10.04 2.31 -6.54
C LEU A 63 8.90 2.82 -7.44
N LEU A 64 8.71 4.13 -7.43
CA LEU A 64 7.76 4.82 -8.28
C LEU A 64 8.42 5.01 -9.65
N THR A 65 7.91 4.33 -10.68
CA THR A 65 8.41 4.50 -12.06
C THR A 65 7.24 4.70 -13.02
N GLY A 66 7.19 5.86 -13.66
CA GLY A 66 6.14 6.27 -14.59
C GLY A 66 6.12 7.79 -14.72
N ARG A 67 5.67 8.32 -15.87
CA ARG A 67 5.66 9.78 -16.14
C ARG A 67 4.55 10.56 -15.42
N ASP A 68 3.65 9.85 -14.77
CA ASP A 68 2.62 10.40 -13.91
C ASP A 68 2.70 9.65 -12.58
N VAL A 69 3.59 10.06 -11.68
CA VAL A 69 3.36 9.80 -10.25
C VAL A 69 2.10 10.60 -9.97
N ALA A 70 0.96 9.95 -10.08
CA ALA A 70 -0.28 10.51 -9.65
C ALA A 70 -0.07 10.71 -8.15
N ARG A 71 0.18 11.96 -7.73
CA ARG A 71 0.24 12.35 -6.31
C ARG A 71 -1.18 12.26 -5.77
N VAL A 72 -1.64 11.03 -5.59
CA VAL A 72 -3.00 10.67 -5.20
C VAL A 72 -3.12 10.75 -3.68
N ILE A 73 -2.06 10.42 -2.95
CA ILE A 73 -2.07 10.50 -1.49
C ILE A 73 -1.95 11.98 -1.09
N GLY A 74 -3.05 12.54 -0.58
CA GLY A 74 -3.12 13.92 -0.12
C GLY A 74 -2.79 14.07 1.37
N ALA A 75 -2.76 15.32 1.83
CA ALA A 75 -2.52 15.64 3.24
C ALA A 75 -3.59 15.07 4.18
N GLU A 76 -4.83 14.95 3.72
CA GLU A 76 -5.92 14.36 4.51
C GLU A 76 -5.73 12.85 4.68
N ASP A 77 -5.37 12.13 3.60
CA ASP A 77 -5.04 10.70 3.66
C ASP A 77 -3.87 10.43 4.61
N VAL A 78 -2.84 11.29 4.59
CA VAL A 78 -1.70 11.23 5.52
C VAL A 78 -2.18 11.41 6.96
N HIS A 79 -3.05 12.38 7.22
CA HIS A 79 -3.54 12.65 8.56
C HIS A 79 -4.41 11.50 9.09
N GLU A 80 -5.30 10.95 8.27
CA GLU A 80 -6.11 9.79 8.61
C GLU A 80 -5.24 8.55 8.88
N ALA A 81 -4.26 8.27 8.01
CA ALA A 81 -3.32 7.16 8.19
C ALA A 81 -2.48 7.33 9.46
N ALA A 82 -2.00 8.54 9.75
CA ALA A 82 -1.26 8.83 10.98
C ALA A 82 -2.13 8.64 12.24
N GLY A 83 -3.45 8.85 12.13
CA GLY A 83 -4.42 8.54 13.18
C GLY A 83 -4.46 7.06 13.57
N LEU A 84 -4.03 6.16 12.67
CA LEU A 84 -3.92 4.71 12.93
C LEU A 84 -2.64 4.34 13.70
N LEU A 85 -1.70 5.27 13.85
CA LEU A 85 -0.39 5.01 14.45
C LEU A 85 -0.34 5.39 15.93
N GLU A 86 0.33 4.56 16.72
CA GLU A 86 0.80 4.98 18.04
C GLU A 86 1.81 6.12 17.90
N ARG A 87 2.00 6.91 18.96
CA ARG A 87 3.02 7.98 18.96
C ARG A 87 4.40 7.35 18.95
N GLY A 88 5.30 7.93 18.16
CA GLY A 88 6.66 7.42 17.92
C GLY A 88 6.73 6.32 16.87
N ASN A 89 5.67 6.06 16.10
CA ASN A 89 5.63 5.04 15.05
C ASN A 89 5.57 5.68 13.66
N CYS A 90 5.92 4.90 12.63
CA CYS A 90 5.80 5.30 11.24
C CYS A 90 5.02 4.29 10.38
N ALA A 91 4.71 4.67 9.15
CA ALA A 91 4.04 3.80 8.19
C ALA A 91 4.48 4.07 6.75
N LEU A 92 4.39 3.02 5.93
CA LEU A 92 4.38 3.14 4.47
C LEU A 92 2.91 3.26 4.02
N LEU A 93 2.60 4.32 3.30
CA LEU A 93 1.32 4.58 2.67
C LEU A 93 1.49 4.26 1.18
N LEU A 94 0.70 3.32 0.65
CA LEU A 94 0.86 2.82 -0.71
C LEU A 94 -0.47 2.92 -1.45
N VAL A 95 -0.42 3.42 -2.69
CA VAL A 95 -1.52 3.25 -3.66
C VAL A 95 -1.07 2.21 -4.68
N VAL A 96 -1.78 1.09 -4.75
CA VAL A 96 -1.41 -0.04 -5.62
C VAL A 96 -2.53 -0.42 -6.57
N GLU A 97 -2.19 -0.72 -7.82
CA GLU A 97 -3.07 -1.37 -8.79
C GLU A 97 -2.88 -2.89 -8.74
N HIS A 98 -3.99 -3.62 -8.61
CA HIS A 98 -4.08 -5.06 -8.73
C HIS A 98 -4.10 -5.48 -10.21
N VAL A 99 -2.92 -5.55 -10.84
CA VAL A 99 -2.74 -5.81 -12.28
C VAL A 99 -3.32 -7.16 -12.70
N TRP A 100 -3.24 -8.18 -11.85
CA TRP A 100 -3.81 -9.50 -12.14
C TRP A 100 -5.31 -9.47 -12.46
N ALA A 101 -6.04 -8.46 -11.96
CA ALA A 101 -7.48 -8.31 -12.16
C ALA A 101 -7.83 -7.38 -13.34
N GLU A 102 -6.83 -6.88 -14.08
CA GLU A 102 -7.04 -5.92 -15.17
C GLU A 102 -7.96 -6.47 -16.26
N ASP A 103 -7.68 -7.67 -16.77
CA ASP A 103 -8.46 -8.28 -17.86
C ASP A 103 -9.91 -8.52 -17.45
N ALA A 104 -10.12 -9.00 -16.22
CA ALA A 104 -11.46 -9.19 -15.66
C ALA A 104 -12.21 -7.85 -15.55
N ALA A 105 -11.54 -6.81 -15.05
CA ALA A 105 -12.11 -5.47 -14.95
C ALA A 105 -12.48 -4.88 -16.32
N ILE A 106 -11.64 -5.12 -17.35
CA ILE A 106 -11.92 -4.73 -18.74
C ILE A 106 -13.16 -5.46 -19.27
N ALA A 107 -13.21 -6.78 -19.12
CA ALA A 107 -14.33 -7.59 -19.59
C ALA A 107 -15.67 -7.19 -18.94
N VAL A 108 -15.68 -6.96 -17.61
CA VAL A 108 -16.88 -6.50 -16.89
C VAL A 108 -17.36 -5.14 -17.42
N ARG A 109 -16.44 -4.19 -17.66
CA ARG A 109 -16.78 -2.88 -18.24
C ARG A 109 -17.33 -3.00 -19.66
N ALA A 110 -16.75 -3.87 -20.48
CA ALA A 110 -17.22 -4.13 -21.84
C ALA A 110 -18.64 -4.73 -21.86
N ALA A 111 -19.01 -5.50 -20.82
CA ALA A 111 -20.36 -6.02 -20.61
C ALA A 111 -21.34 -4.97 -20.02
N GLY A 112 -20.95 -3.71 -19.86
CA GLY A 112 -21.76 -2.65 -19.26
C GLY A 112 -21.77 -2.66 -17.72
N GLY A 113 -20.95 -3.50 -17.10
CA GLY A 113 -20.77 -3.54 -15.65
C GLY A 113 -19.72 -2.54 -15.14
N ARG A 114 -19.51 -2.54 -13.83
CA ARG A 114 -18.44 -1.80 -13.17
C ARG A 114 -17.98 -2.52 -11.91
N ILE A 115 -16.77 -2.22 -11.46
CA ILE A 115 -16.35 -2.59 -10.11
C ILE A 115 -17.19 -1.74 -9.13
N ALA A 116 -17.98 -2.41 -8.30
CA ALA A 116 -18.86 -1.75 -7.34
C ALA A 116 -18.14 -1.38 -6.03
N GLY A 117 -17.12 -2.15 -5.65
CA GLY A 117 -16.29 -1.92 -4.46
C GLY A 117 -15.18 -2.97 -4.36
N SER A 118 -14.24 -2.74 -3.45
CA SER A 118 -13.18 -3.67 -3.06
C SER A 118 -13.00 -3.57 -1.55
N VAL A 119 -12.93 -4.70 -0.86
CA VAL A 119 -12.77 -4.74 0.60
C VAL A 119 -11.76 -5.82 0.95
N ARG A 120 -10.81 -5.49 1.81
CA ARG A 120 -9.86 -6.47 2.33
C ARG A 120 -10.54 -7.33 3.40
N ILE A 121 -10.42 -8.65 3.26
CA ILE A 121 -10.92 -9.60 4.25
C ILE A 121 -9.74 -10.05 5.13
N PRO A 122 -9.78 -9.78 6.44
CA PRO A 122 -8.75 -10.21 7.38
C PRO A 122 -8.56 -11.75 7.37
N PRO A 123 -7.31 -12.27 7.45
CA PRO A 123 -7.05 -13.71 7.42
C PRO A 123 -7.74 -14.50 8.53
N ASP A 124 -7.93 -13.91 9.70
CA ASP A 124 -8.64 -14.50 10.85
C ASP A 124 -10.14 -14.72 10.60
N ARG A 125 -10.71 -14.06 9.58
CA ARG A 125 -12.08 -14.32 9.10
C ARG A 125 -12.17 -15.52 8.15
N PHE A 126 -11.04 -16.01 7.64
CA PHE A 126 -11.03 -17.24 6.87
C PHE A 126 -10.93 -18.45 7.81
N PRO A 127 -11.78 -19.49 7.62
CA PRO A 127 -11.59 -20.74 8.33
C PRO A 127 -10.17 -21.27 8.03
N ALA A 128 -9.49 -21.78 9.05
CA ALA A 128 -8.12 -22.26 8.95
C ALA A 128 -7.94 -23.12 7.69
N ASP A 129 -6.94 -22.80 6.87
CA ASP A 129 -6.65 -23.58 5.66
C ASP A 129 -6.21 -24.98 6.11
N PRO A 130 -6.96 -26.06 5.76
CA PRO A 130 -6.62 -27.42 6.17
C PRO A 130 -5.25 -27.90 5.62
N ARG A 131 -4.62 -27.14 4.71
CA ARG A 131 -3.27 -27.41 4.19
C ARG A 131 -2.15 -26.82 5.06
N VAL A 132 -2.45 -25.97 6.04
CA VAL A 132 -1.48 -25.35 6.96
C VAL A 132 -1.63 -26.01 8.33
N GLY A 133 -1.41 -27.32 8.40
CA GLY A 133 -1.51 -28.11 9.64
C GLY A 133 -0.42 -29.18 9.79
N ALA A 134 0.56 -29.21 8.89
CA ALA A 134 1.69 -30.15 8.94
C ALA A 134 2.99 -29.43 8.59
N ALA A 135 3.55 -28.71 9.56
CA ALA A 135 4.95 -28.33 9.59
C ALA A 135 5.40 -28.29 11.06
#